data_AF-A0A7W0AP47-F1
#
_entry.id   AF-A0A7W0AP47-F1
#
_cell.length_a   1.000
_cell.length_b   1.000
_cell.length_c   1.000
_cell.angle_alpha   90.00
_cell.angle_beta   90.00
_cell.angle_gamma   90.00
#
_symmetry.space_group_name_H-M   'P 1'
#
loop_
_entity.id
_entity.type
_entity.pdbx_description
1 polymer ?
#
loop_
_entity_poly.entity_id
_entity_poly.type
_entity_poly.pdbx_seq_one_letter_code
_entity_poly.pdbx_strand_id
1 'polypeptide(L)'
;MPKLPEALIPPPLRKPGKPGENGSGNGAPAIEKLKEAPVDLVGWVDERTGATPFLTGMLLRKVPKGTNWFYTLGSATMFAFLSQAVTGVFLAMYYDPSPIKAYDSIAFISNEVFLGELVRGMHRWGASVMTILIFMHMGRTFFFGAYKYPRELNWIIGVVLLILTMAMGFSGYLLPFDQRSFWATVVGVNINASGPVIGPYLADFLRAGPEFGATTLSRFYSIHMLLIPGLIAALIGAHLYLVMKQGTTAPPWIKAEKKRELSREEI
;
A
#
# COMPACT_ATOMS: atom_id res chain seq x y z
N MET A 1 24.11 7.34 12.87
CA MET A 1 23.80 6.21 13.78
C MET A 1 25.10 5.57 14.20
N PRO A 2 25.30 5.20 15.47
CA PRO A 2 26.45 4.41 15.88
C PRO A 2 26.42 3.06 15.17
N LYS A 3 27.56 2.60 14.63
CA LYS A 3 27.66 1.26 14.05
C LYS A 3 27.45 0.24 15.18
N LEU A 4 26.58 -0.74 14.96
CA LEU A 4 26.41 -1.84 15.91
C LEU A 4 27.74 -2.61 16.02
N PRO A 5 28.16 -3.00 17.24
CA PRO A 5 29.29 -3.90 17.43
C PRO A 5 29.09 -5.19 16.62
N GLU A 6 30.13 -5.64 15.93
CA GLU A 6 30.10 -6.79 15.00
C GLU A 6 29.74 -8.12 15.68
N ALA A 7 29.88 -8.19 17.01
CA ALA A 7 29.45 -9.30 17.85
C ALA A 7 27.92 -9.45 17.94
N LEU A 8 27.15 -8.39 17.70
CA LEU A 8 25.68 -8.38 17.79
C LEU A 8 24.99 -8.60 16.44
N ILE A 9 25.77 -8.73 15.38
CA ILE A 9 25.29 -8.99 14.03
C ILE A 9 25.24 -10.52 13.84
N PRO A 10 24.06 -11.12 13.60
CA PRO A 10 23.97 -12.55 13.29
C PRO A 10 24.95 -12.93 12.17
N PRO A 11 25.59 -14.11 12.22
CA PRO A 11 26.53 -14.56 11.18
C PRO A 11 26.08 -14.32 9.72
N PRO A 12 24.80 -14.52 9.33
CA PRO A 12 24.34 -14.26 7.96
C PRO A 12 24.24 -12.77 7.55
N LEU A 13 24.44 -11.84 8.49
CA LEU A 13 24.39 -10.39 8.26
C LEU A 13 25.78 -9.73 8.33
N ARG A 14 26.85 -10.51 8.56
CA ARG A 14 28.23 -10.03 8.41
C ARG A 14 28.52 -9.83 6.93
N LYS A 15 29.29 -8.78 6.63
CA LYS A 15 29.69 -8.48 5.25
C LYS A 15 30.42 -9.72 4.70
N PRO A 16 29.94 -10.36 3.62
CA PRO A 16 30.68 -11.45 3.01
C PRO A 16 32.05 -10.91 2.57
N GLY A 17 33.10 -11.71 2.75
CA GLY A 17 34.42 -11.38 2.22
C GLY A 17 34.33 -11.11 0.72
N LYS A 18 35.23 -10.28 0.16
CA LYS A 18 35.18 -10.00 -1.29
C LYS A 18 35.22 -11.33 -2.05
N PRO A 19 34.57 -11.42 -3.22
CA PRO A 19 34.65 -12.61 -4.05
C PRO A 19 36.12 -13.00 -4.27
N GLY A 20 36.54 -14.16 -3.74
CA GLY A 20 37.92 -14.66 -3.80
C GLY A 20 38.82 -14.36 -2.59
N GLU A 21 38.38 -13.59 -1.59
CA GLU A 21 39.14 -13.30 -0.36
C GLU A 21 38.89 -14.33 0.74
N ASN A 22 37.73 -14.99 0.73
CA ASN A 22 37.48 -16.20 1.50
C ASN A 22 38.22 -17.34 0.81
N GLY A 23 39.44 -17.60 1.27
CA GLY A 23 40.28 -18.71 0.81
C GLY A 23 39.60 -20.07 1.02
N SER A 24 38.72 -20.45 0.10
CA SER A 24 38.61 -21.84 -0.32
C SER A 24 39.94 -22.15 -1.00
N GLY A 25 40.93 -22.62 -0.23
CA GLY A 25 41.99 -23.43 -0.80
C GLY A 25 41.36 -24.48 -1.72
N ASN A 26 42.03 -24.82 -2.82
CA ASN A 26 41.60 -25.71 -3.91
C ASN A 26 41.17 -27.14 -3.47
N GLY A 27 40.18 -27.27 -2.60
CA GLY A 27 39.84 -28.54 -1.94
C GLY A 27 38.47 -28.62 -1.23
N ALA A 28 37.66 -27.55 -1.19
CA ALA A 28 36.29 -27.67 -0.66
C ALA A 28 35.42 -28.54 -1.60
N PRO A 29 34.73 -29.59 -1.09
CA PRO A 29 33.88 -30.45 -1.91
C PRO A 29 32.80 -29.64 -2.64
N ALA A 30 32.44 -30.04 -3.87
CA ALA A 30 31.47 -29.31 -4.71
C ALA A 30 30.13 -29.00 -4.02
N ILE A 31 29.75 -29.82 -3.03
CA ILE A 31 28.56 -29.65 -2.22
C ILE A 31 28.66 -28.43 -1.29
N GLU A 32 29.84 -28.09 -0.77
CA GLU A 32 30.04 -26.89 0.06
C GLU A 32 29.96 -25.61 -0.78
N LYS A 33 30.58 -25.60 -1.96
CA LYS A 33 30.45 -24.47 -2.91
C LYS A 33 29.00 -24.22 -3.33
N LEU A 34 28.21 -25.29 -3.50
CA LEU A 34 26.77 -25.18 -3.81
C LEU A 34 25.94 -24.68 -2.62
N LYS A 35 26.35 -24.94 -1.37
CA LYS A 35 25.70 -24.40 -0.18
C LYS A 35 25.98 -22.91 0.03
N GLU A 36 27.15 -22.44 -0.41
CA GLU A 36 27.57 -21.04 -0.28
C GLU A 36 27.08 -20.17 -1.45
N ALA A 37 26.83 -20.75 -2.63
CA ALA A 37 26.36 -20.01 -3.81
C ALA A 37 25.12 -19.10 -3.59
N PRO A 38 24.08 -19.50 -2.82
CA PRO A 38 22.96 -18.61 -2.52
C PRO A 38 23.36 -17.44 -1.61
N VAL A 39 24.27 -17.68 -0.68
CA VAL A 39 24.77 -16.66 0.27
C VAL A 39 25.67 -15.67 -0.45
N ASP A 40 26.52 -16.15 -1.35
CA ASP A 40 27.36 -15.32 -2.21
C ASP A 40 26.54 -14.48 -3.20
N LEU A 41 25.48 -15.05 -3.78
CA LEU A 41 24.56 -14.30 -4.63
C LEU A 41 23.86 -13.18 -3.85
N VAL A 42 23.34 -13.49 -2.66
CA VAL A 42 22.71 -12.49 -1.77
C VAL A 42 23.73 -11.41 -1.38
N GLY A 43 24.96 -11.80 -1.04
CA GLY A 43 26.05 -10.88 -0.72
C GLY A 43 26.43 -9.96 -1.87
N TRP A 44 26.55 -10.50 -3.08
CA TRP A 44 26.86 -9.77 -4.31
C TRP A 44 25.76 -8.75 -4.67
N VAL A 45 24.49 -9.13 -4.48
CA VAL A 45 23.33 -8.23 -4.68
C VAL A 45 23.31 -7.16 -3.60
N ASP A 46 23.55 -7.52 -2.35
CA ASP A 46 23.56 -6.58 -1.23
C ASP A 46 24.69 -5.55 -1.35
N GLU A 47 25.87 -5.95 -1.82
CA GLU A 47 26.98 -5.02 -2.06
C GLU A 47 26.63 -3.95 -3.10
N ARG A 48 25.81 -4.28 -4.11
CA ARG A 48 25.38 -3.36 -5.18
C ARG A 48 24.18 -2.52 -4.81
N THR A 49 23.25 -3.09 -4.06
CA THR A 49 21.96 -2.46 -3.76
C THR A 49 21.93 -1.78 -2.40
N GLY A 50 22.77 -2.22 -1.45
CA GLY A 50 22.72 -1.80 -0.05
C GLY A 50 21.36 -2.07 0.58
N ALA A 51 20.63 -3.09 0.11
CA ALA A 51 19.23 -3.32 0.47
C ALA A 51 19.08 -3.92 1.89
N THR A 52 20.07 -4.69 2.37
CA THR A 52 19.98 -5.40 3.65
C THR A 52 19.82 -4.46 4.85
N PRO A 53 20.59 -3.36 5.01
CA PRO A 53 20.36 -2.41 6.09
C PRO A 53 18.96 -1.78 6.06
N PHE A 54 18.43 -1.52 4.87
CA PHE A 54 17.07 -0.98 4.71
C PHE A 54 16.01 -2.02 5.10
N LEU A 55 16.12 -3.24 4.60
CA LEU A 55 15.18 -4.34 4.87
C LEU A 55 15.22 -4.76 6.34
N THR A 56 16.39 -4.90 6.93
CA THR A 56 16.54 -5.21 8.36
C THR A 56 16.03 -4.07 9.24
N GLY A 57 16.29 -2.81 8.88
CA GLY A 57 15.71 -1.65 9.56
C GLY A 57 14.18 -1.61 9.49
N MET A 58 13.60 -2.04 8.37
CA MET A 58 12.14 -2.15 8.19
C MET A 58 11.54 -3.30 9.00
N LEU A 59 12.09 -4.51 8.87
CA LEU A 59 11.52 -5.74 9.43
C LEU A 59 11.78 -5.88 10.94
N LEU A 60 12.95 -5.43 11.42
CA LEU A 60 13.40 -5.63 12.80
C LEU A 60 13.25 -4.35 13.65
N ARG A 61 12.37 -3.42 13.24
CA ARG A 61 12.15 -2.21 14.05
C ARG A 61 11.60 -2.60 15.42
N LYS A 62 12.04 -1.87 16.45
CA LYS A 62 11.49 -2.02 17.79
C LYS A 62 10.08 -1.44 17.83
N VAL A 63 9.12 -2.26 18.23
CA VAL A 63 7.74 -1.84 18.51
C VAL A 63 7.62 -1.53 20.00
N PRO A 64 6.94 -0.44 20.41
CA PRO A 64 6.72 -0.15 21.82
C PRO A 64 6.07 -1.34 22.54
N LYS A 65 6.40 -1.55 23.82
CA LYS A 65 5.72 -2.58 24.62
C LYS A 65 4.23 -2.24 24.76
N GLY A 66 3.40 -3.26 25.00
CA GLY A 66 1.96 -3.08 25.23
C GLY A 66 1.12 -2.71 24.00
N THR A 67 1.65 -2.88 22.78
CA THR A 67 0.86 -2.77 21.55
C THR A 67 -0.18 -3.88 21.45
N ASN A 68 -1.34 -3.56 20.87
CA ASN A 68 -2.44 -4.48 20.64
C ASN A 68 -2.77 -4.59 19.13
N TRP A 69 -3.80 -5.34 18.80
CA TRP A 69 -4.23 -5.58 17.42
C TRP A 69 -4.57 -4.31 16.63
N PHE A 70 -4.93 -3.20 17.26
CA PHE A 70 -5.20 -1.95 16.53
C PHE A 70 -3.95 -1.38 15.81
N TYR A 71 -2.75 -1.84 16.16
CA TYR A 71 -1.52 -1.48 15.46
C TYR A 71 -1.34 -2.19 14.11
N THR A 72 -2.10 -3.27 13.84
CA THR A 72 -2.03 -4.02 12.58
C THR A 72 -2.98 -3.49 11.50
N LEU A 73 -3.87 -2.55 11.84
CA LEU A 73 -4.86 -2.01 10.90
C LEU A 73 -4.24 -1.35 9.66
N GLY A 74 -3.09 -0.70 9.81
CA GLY A 74 -2.36 -0.12 8.68
C GLY A 74 -1.85 -1.20 7.71
N SER A 75 -1.20 -2.25 8.23
CA SER A 75 -0.75 -3.39 7.42
C SER A 75 -1.92 -4.19 6.82
N ALA A 76 -3.03 -4.33 7.54
CA ALA A 76 -4.24 -4.98 7.03
C ALA A 76 -4.85 -4.19 5.86
N THR A 77 -4.88 -2.85 5.96
CA THR A 77 -5.33 -1.98 4.86
C THR A 77 -4.42 -2.09 3.65
N MET A 78 -3.09 -2.12 3.85
CA MET A 78 -2.12 -2.33 2.78
C MET A 78 -2.30 -3.70 2.11
N PHE A 79 -2.51 -4.76 2.88
CA PHE A 79 -2.78 -6.09 2.35
C PHE A 79 -4.08 -6.10 1.53
N ALA A 80 -5.15 -5.45 2.01
CA ALA A 80 -6.39 -5.30 1.27
C ALA A 80 -6.16 -4.57 -0.07
N PHE A 81 -5.39 -3.48 -0.08
CA PHE A 81 -5.00 -2.80 -1.32
C PHE A 81 -4.24 -3.71 -2.29
N LEU A 82 -3.26 -4.48 -1.82
CA LEU A 82 -2.52 -5.43 -2.67
C LEU A 82 -3.45 -6.51 -3.25
N SER A 83 -4.37 -7.04 -2.44
CA SER A 83 -5.40 -7.97 -2.89
C SER A 83 -6.31 -7.34 -3.96
N GLN A 84 -6.73 -6.09 -3.78
CA GLN A 84 -7.50 -5.34 -4.79
C GLN A 84 -6.71 -5.12 -6.07
N ALA A 85 -5.43 -4.76 -5.99
CA ALA A 85 -4.58 -4.58 -7.16
C ALA A 85 -4.42 -5.88 -7.96
N VAL A 86 -4.12 -6.99 -7.27
CA VAL A 86 -3.94 -8.31 -7.92
C VAL A 86 -5.23 -8.79 -8.55
N THR A 87 -6.34 -8.78 -7.81
CA THR A 87 -7.64 -9.20 -8.35
C THR A 87 -8.11 -8.27 -9.47
N GLY A 88 -7.87 -6.96 -9.36
CA GLY A 88 -8.20 -5.98 -10.39
C GLY A 88 -7.44 -6.21 -11.69
N VAL A 89 -6.15 -6.58 -11.62
CA VAL A 89 -5.35 -6.96 -12.80
C VAL A 89 -5.96 -8.17 -13.52
N PHE A 90 -6.35 -9.21 -12.77
CA PHE A 90 -6.99 -10.38 -13.38
C PHE A 90 -8.34 -10.04 -14.02
N LEU A 91 -9.17 -9.22 -13.36
CA LEU A 91 -10.44 -8.78 -13.94
C LEU A 91 -10.23 -7.93 -15.20
N ALA A 92 -9.21 -7.07 -15.20
CA ALA A 92 -8.87 -6.23 -16.34
C ALA A 92 -8.46 -7.02 -17.60
N MET A 93 -7.99 -8.26 -17.46
CA MET A 93 -7.65 -9.13 -18.61
C MET A 93 -8.88 -9.61 -19.39
N TYR A 94 -10.07 -9.58 -18.79
CA TYR A 94 -11.32 -10.07 -19.39
C TYR A 94 -12.38 -8.97 -19.60
N TYR A 95 -12.23 -7.83 -18.92
CA TYR A 95 -13.20 -6.73 -18.95
C TYR A 95 -13.11 -5.90 -20.23
N ASP A 96 -14.26 -5.60 -20.85
CA ASP A 96 -14.36 -4.71 -22.02
C ASP A 96 -15.00 -3.36 -21.60
N PRO A 97 -14.25 -2.24 -21.59
CA PRO A 97 -14.74 -0.92 -21.16
C PRO A 97 -15.62 -0.22 -22.21
N SER A 98 -16.50 -0.97 -22.89
CA SER A 98 -17.48 -0.47 -23.85
C SER A 98 -18.90 -0.53 -23.27
N PRO A 99 -19.74 0.50 -23.40
CA PRO A 99 -21.13 0.48 -22.91
C PRO A 99 -21.96 -0.70 -23.40
N ILE A 100 -21.64 -1.24 -24.57
CA ILE A 100 -22.36 -2.36 -25.19
C ILE A 100 -21.92 -3.70 -24.58
N LYS A 101 -20.66 -3.81 -24.13
CA LYS A 101 -20.03 -5.09 -23.74
C LYS A 101 -19.64 -5.17 -22.27
N ALA A 102 -19.60 -4.07 -21.54
CA ALA A 102 -19.11 -4.02 -20.17
C ALA A 102 -19.89 -4.95 -19.25
N TYR A 103 -21.23 -4.90 -19.30
CA TYR A 103 -22.09 -5.78 -18.52
C TYR A 103 -21.87 -7.26 -18.90
N ASP A 104 -21.87 -7.57 -20.20
CA ASP A 104 -21.68 -8.93 -20.70
C ASP A 104 -20.30 -9.50 -20.34
N SER A 105 -19.25 -8.67 -20.36
CA SER A 105 -17.90 -9.08 -19.95
C SER A 105 -17.83 -9.44 -18.47
N ILE A 106 -18.57 -8.74 -17.60
CA ILE A 106 -18.68 -9.07 -16.17
C ILE A 106 -19.49 -10.35 -15.96
N ALA A 107 -20.54 -10.56 -16.76
CA ALA A 107 -21.31 -11.80 -16.74
C ALA A 107 -20.45 -13.00 -17.17
N PHE A 108 -19.67 -12.85 -18.24
CA PHE A 108 -18.70 -13.84 -18.71
C PHE A 108 -17.66 -14.17 -17.63
N ILE A 109 -17.06 -13.16 -16.98
CA ILE A 109 -16.15 -13.37 -15.85
C ILE A 109 -16.81 -14.16 -14.73
N SER A 110 -18.08 -13.89 -14.43
CA SER A 110 -18.77 -14.54 -13.32
C SER A 110 -19.14 -15.99 -13.62
N ASN A 111 -19.53 -16.29 -14.86
CA ASN A 111 -20.16 -17.57 -15.20
C ASN A 111 -19.23 -18.54 -15.93
N GLU A 112 -18.28 -18.05 -16.73
CA GLU A 112 -17.53 -18.86 -17.69
C GLU A 112 -16.02 -18.95 -17.37
N VAL A 113 -15.45 -17.92 -16.74
CA VAL A 113 -14.01 -17.89 -16.41
C VAL A 113 -13.73 -18.77 -15.19
N PHE A 114 -12.71 -19.63 -15.29
CA PHE A 114 -12.27 -20.47 -14.16
C PHE A 114 -11.93 -19.61 -12.94
N LEU A 115 -12.62 -19.86 -11.81
CA LEU A 115 -12.55 -19.07 -10.57
C LEU A 115 -12.91 -17.58 -10.73
N GLY A 116 -13.54 -17.18 -11.83
CA GLY A 116 -13.83 -15.78 -12.11
C GLY A 116 -14.82 -15.15 -11.12
N GLU A 117 -15.87 -15.88 -10.70
CA GLU A 117 -16.77 -15.43 -9.62
C GLU A 117 -16.02 -15.20 -8.31
N LEU A 118 -15.10 -16.10 -7.95
CA LEU A 118 -14.29 -15.97 -6.73
C LEU A 118 -13.42 -14.72 -6.79
N VAL A 119 -12.68 -14.50 -7.89
CA VAL A 119 -11.81 -13.33 -8.07
C VAL A 119 -12.63 -12.04 -8.05
N ARG A 120 -13.77 -12.00 -8.76
CA ARG A 120 -14.70 -10.87 -8.75
C ARG A 120 -15.28 -10.62 -7.36
N GLY A 121 -15.63 -11.69 -6.63
CA GLY A 121 -16.10 -11.64 -5.25
C GLY A 121 -15.05 -11.07 -4.31
N MET A 122 -13.80 -11.55 -4.39
CA MET A 122 -12.67 -11.01 -3.64
C MET A 122 -12.44 -9.53 -3.92
N HIS A 123 -12.57 -9.10 -5.18
CA HIS A 123 -12.46 -7.69 -5.54
C HIS A 123 -13.60 -6.87 -4.90
N ARG A 124 -14.86 -7.25 -5.16
CA ARG A 124 -16.04 -6.54 -4.65
C ARG A 124 -16.11 -6.47 -3.12
N TRP A 125 -15.95 -7.60 -2.43
CA TRP A 125 -16.00 -7.65 -0.97
C TRP A 125 -14.73 -7.10 -0.34
N GLY A 126 -13.57 -7.30 -0.97
CA GLY A 126 -12.31 -6.74 -0.52
C GLY A 126 -12.28 -5.22 -0.56
N ALA A 127 -12.98 -4.57 -1.50
CA ALA A 127 -13.16 -3.11 -1.49
C ALA A 127 -13.91 -2.63 -0.24
N SER A 128 -14.97 -3.32 0.17
CA SER A 128 -15.70 -3.03 1.41
C SER A 128 -14.83 -3.22 2.64
N VAL A 129 -14.08 -4.33 2.69
CA VAL A 129 -13.14 -4.62 3.79
C VAL A 129 -12.05 -3.54 3.86
N MET A 130 -11.46 -3.16 2.72
CA MET A 130 -10.46 -2.10 2.65
C MET A 130 -11.01 -0.77 3.18
N THR A 131 -12.24 -0.42 2.80
CA THR A 131 -12.92 0.80 3.27
C THR A 131 -13.11 0.77 4.79
N ILE A 132 -13.59 -0.34 5.36
CA ILE A 132 -13.76 -0.49 6.81
C ILE A 132 -12.39 -0.37 7.51
N LEU A 133 -11.37 -1.07 7.01
CA LEU A 133 -10.03 -1.07 7.59
C LEU A 133 -9.38 0.31 7.60
N ILE A 134 -9.51 1.09 6.51
CA ILE A 134 -8.93 2.44 6.46
C ILE A 134 -9.65 3.37 7.45
N PHE A 135 -10.98 3.30 7.59
CA PHE A 135 -11.70 4.07 8.60
C PHE A 135 -11.30 3.67 10.02
N MET A 136 -11.18 2.38 10.31
CA MET A 136 -10.68 1.90 11.60
C MET A 136 -9.24 2.38 11.86
N HIS A 137 -8.38 2.36 10.84
CA HIS A 137 -7.01 2.83 10.93
C HIS A 137 -6.94 4.34 11.23
N MET A 138 -7.80 5.13 10.57
CA MET A 138 -7.96 6.57 10.82
C MET A 138 -8.48 6.85 12.23
N GLY A 139 -9.51 6.11 12.68
CA GLY A 139 -10.03 6.22 14.04
C GLY A 139 -8.95 5.94 15.09
N ARG A 140 -8.22 4.83 14.93
CA ARG A 140 -7.09 4.50 15.81
C ARG A 140 -6.05 5.61 15.84
N THR A 141 -5.61 6.09 14.68
CA THR A 141 -4.55 7.12 14.61
C THR A 141 -4.99 8.44 15.24
N PHE A 142 -6.28 8.79 15.14
CA PHE A 142 -6.88 9.92 15.84
C PHE A 142 -6.94 9.72 17.36
N PHE A 143 -7.58 8.65 17.84
CA PHE A 143 -7.76 8.42 19.29
C PHE A 143 -6.45 8.17 20.04
N PHE A 144 -5.43 7.64 19.36
CA PHE A 144 -4.12 7.36 19.96
C PHE A 144 -3.18 8.57 19.84
N GLY A 145 -3.64 9.69 19.28
CA GLY A 145 -2.84 10.90 19.08
C GLY A 145 -1.64 10.68 18.17
N ALA A 146 -1.70 9.68 17.28
CA ALA A 146 -0.56 9.28 16.46
C ALA A 146 -0.22 10.31 15.38
N TYR A 147 -1.14 11.23 15.07
CA TYR A 147 -0.94 12.34 14.12
C TYR A 147 -0.12 13.51 14.68
N LYS A 148 0.05 13.60 16.01
CA LYS A 148 0.78 14.70 16.65
C LYS A 148 2.27 14.68 16.30
N TYR A 149 2.96 15.80 16.54
CA TYR A 149 4.38 15.98 16.31
C TYR A 149 5.21 14.74 16.65
N PRO A 150 6.11 14.27 15.76
CA PRO A 150 6.50 14.85 14.45
C PRO A 150 5.78 14.21 13.22
N ARG A 151 4.57 13.64 13.40
CA ARG A 151 3.88 12.78 12.41
C ARG A 151 2.77 13.48 11.59
N GLU A 152 2.72 14.80 11.59
CA GLU A 152 1.69 15.59 10.93
C GLU A 152 1.65 15.32 9.41
N LEU A 153 2.82 15.29 8.77
CA LEU A 153 2.90 14.98 7.33
C LEU A 153 2.40 13.57 7.02
N ASN A 154 2.71 12.60 7.88
CA ASN A 154 2.24 11.22 7.71
C ASN A 154 0.71 11.14 7.82
N TRP A 155 0.11 11.93 8.71
CA TRP A 155 -1.34 12.06 8.84
C TRP A 155 -1.98 12.69 7.60
N ILE A 156 -1.41 13.78 7.05
CA ILE A 156 -1.89 14.41 5.82
C ILE A 156 -1.90 13.40 4.67
N ILE A 157 -0.81 12.64 4.50
CA ILE A 157 -0.74 11.57 3.50
C ILE A 157 -1.84 10.52 3.75
N GLY A 158 -2.08 10.14 5.01
CA GLY A 158 -3.16 9.23 5.38
C GLY A 158 -4.56 9.73 5.00
N VAL A 159 -4.84 11.03 5.20
CA VAL A 159 -6.10 11.65 4.78
C VAL A 159 -6.24 11.64 3.25
N VAL A 160 -5.17 11.96 2.51
CA VAL A 160 -5.18 11.88 1.04
C VAL A 160 -5.41 10.44 0.57
N LEU A 161 -4.77 9.46 1.20
CA LEU A 161 -5.00 8.02 0.91
C LEU A 161 -6.46 7.60 1.18
N LEU A 162 -7.09 8.12 2.23
CA LEU A 162 -8.52 7.90 2.48
C LEU A 162 -9.37 8.44 1.33
N ILE A 163 -9.14 9.69 0.90
CA ILE A 163 -9.88 10.32 -0.20
C ILE A 163 -9.69 9.51 -1.50
N LEU A 164 -8.46 9.11 -1.82
CA LEU A 164 -8.18 8.29 -2.99
C LEU A 164 -8.84 6.92 -2.91
N THR A 165 -8.91 6.29 -1.72
CA THR A 165 -9.62 5.01 -1.52
C THR A 165 -11.12 5.17 -1.76
N MET A 166 -11.73 6.27 -1.31
CA MET A 166 -13.14 6.56 -1.58
C MET A 166 -13.40 6.81 -3.07
N ALA A 167 -12.52 7.57 -3.74
CA ALA A 167 -12.54 7.74 -5.19
C ALA A 167 -12.35 6.41 -5.94
N MET A 168 -11.61 5.48 -5.33
CA MET A 168 -11.41 4.14 -5.87
C MET A 168 -12.72 3.35 -5.90
N GLY A 169 -13.43 3.35 -4.77
CA GLY A 169 -14.74 2.73 -4.64
C GLY A 169 -15.76 3.32 -5.61
N PHE A 170 -15.80 4.65 -5.76
CA PHE A 170 -16.69 5.32 -6.69
C PHE A 170 -16.39 4.97 -8.16
N SER A 171 -15.13 5.09 -8.58
CA SER A 171 -14.74 4.83 -9.97
C SER A 171 -14.96 3.36 -10.38
N GLY A 172 -14.74 2.42 -9.46
CA GLY A 172 -14.93 0.99 -9.72
C GLY A 172 -16.40 0.58 -9.73
N TYR A 173 -17.23 1.30 -8.98
CA TYR A 173 -18.66 1.04 -8.91
C TYR A 173 -19.34 1.23 -10.27
N LEU A 174 -18.85 2.11 -11.14
CA LEU A 174 -19.37 2.33 -12.50
C LEU A 174 -19.14 1.13 -13.43
N LEU A 175 -18.04 0.39 -13.26
CA LEU A 175 -17.53 -0.53 -14.28
C LEU A 175 -18.47 -1.69 -14.66
N PRO A 176 -19.33 -2.23 -13.78
CA PRO A 176 -20.36 -3.19 -14.19
C PRO A 176 -21.36 -2.65 -15.22
N PHE A 177 -21.52 -1.32 -15.27
CA PHE A 177 -22.37 -0.61 -16.22
C PHE A 177 -23.83 -1.09 -16.23
N ASP A 178 -24.36 -1.41 -15.05
CA ASP A 178 -25.77 -1.70 -14.81
C ASP A 178 -26.55 -0.42 -14.43
N GLN A 179 -27.88 -0.50 -14.33
CA GLN A 179 -28.71 0.66 -14.03
C GLN A 179 -28.33 1.34 -12.71
N ARG A 180 -27.93 0.57 -11.69
CA ARG A 180 -27.59 1.14 -10.37
C ARG A 180 -26.29 1.91 -10.43
N SER A 181 -25.25 1.31 -11.02
CA SER A 181 -23.93 1.93 -11.18
C SER A 181 -23.96 3.16 -12.09
N PHE A 182 -24.70 3.10 -13.20
CA PHE A 182 -24.89 4.22 -14.12
C PHE A 182 -25.50 5.43 -13.40
N TRP A 183 -26.68 5.26 -12.78
CA TRP A 183 -27.37 6.38 -12.13
C TRP A 183 -26.64 6.89 -10.88
N ALA A 184 -26.01 6.01 -10.10
CA ALA A 184 -25.17 6.43 -8.98
C ALA A 184 -24.02 7.33 -9.44
N THR A 185 -23.41 7.03 -10.59
CA THR A 185 -22.33 7.83 -11.16
C THR A 185 -22.83 9.17 -11.68
N VAL A 186 -23.97 9.20 -12.38
CA VAL A 186 -24.62 10.45 -12.82
C VAL A 186 -24.85 11.38 -11.64
N VAL A 187 -25.43 10.86 -10.54
CA VAL A 187 -25.65 11.63 -9.31
C VAL A 187 -24.32 12.11 -8.72
N GLY A 188 -23.32 11.24 -8.61
CA GLY A 188 -22.01 11.59 -8.06
C GLY A 188 -21.30 12.69 -8.85
N VAL A 189 -21.32 12.64 -10.18
CA VAL A 189 -20.74 13.68 -11.05
C VAL A 189 -21.51 14.99 -10.93
N ASN A 190 -22.84 14.96 -10.84
CA ASN A 190 -23.65 16.16 -10.67
C ASN A 190 -23.46 16.80 -9.29
N ILE A 191 -23.22 16.03 -8.23
CA ILE A 191 -22.83 16.58 -6.92
C ILE A 191 -21.49 17.31 -7.04
N ASN A 192 -20.50 16.74 -7.73
CA ASN A 192 -19.21 17.42 -7.97
C ASN A 192 -19.37 18.72 -8.77
N ALA A 193 -20.33 18.78 -9.70
CA ALA A 193 -20.63 19.98 -10.48
C ALA A 193 -21.10 21.17 -9.61
N SER A 194 -21.65 20.90 -8.41
CA SER A 194 -22.12 21.94 -7.49
C SER A 194 -20.99 22.68 -6.77
N GLY A 195 -19.76 22.16 -6.80
CA GLY A 195 -18.59 22.80 -6.19
C GLY A 195 -18.27 24.13 -6.89
N PRO A 196 -17.97 25.21 -6.16
CA PRO A 196 -17.66 26.49 -6.78
C PRO A 196 -16.34 26.41 -7.56
N VAL A 197 -16.27 27.17 -8.66
CA VAL A 197 -15.09 27.34 -9.53
C VAL A 197 -14.64 26.05 -10.22
N ILE A 198 -14.15 25.05 -9.50
CA ILE A 198 -13.55 23.83 -10.05
C ILE A 198 -14.60 22.76 -10.35
N GLY A 199 -15.73 22.75 -9.64
CA GLY A 199 -16.76 21.72 -9.74
C GLY A 199 -17.28 21.48 -11.16
N PRO A 200 -17.71 22.52 -11.92
CA PRO A 200 -18.18 22.36 -13.28
C PRO A 200 -17.13 21.75 -14.22
N TYR A 201 -15.86 22.17 -14.13
CA TYR A 201 -14.78 21.63 -14.95
C TYR A 201 -14.45 20.19 -14.60
N LEU A 202 -14.48 19.84 -13.31
CA LEU A 202 -14.29 18.46 -12.86
C LEU A 202 -15.43 17.57 -13.37
N ALA A 203 -16.68 18.03 -13.27
CA ALA A 203 -17.83 17.27 -13.74
C ALA A 203 -17.81 17.04 -15.26
N ASP A 204 -17.46 18.08 -16.03
CA ASP A 204 -17.28 17.95 -17.48
C ASP A 204 -16.13 17.00 -17.84
N PHE A 205 -15.01 17.11 -17.13
CA PHE A 205 -13.90 16.16 -17.23
C PHE A 205 -14.32 14.74 -16.86
N LEU A 206 -15.16 14.51 -15.86
CA LEU A 206 -15.60 13.15 -15.53
C LEU A 206 -16.61 12.63 -16.54
N ARG A 207 -17.54 13.47 -17.01
CA ARG A 207 -18.59 13.11 -17.97
C ARG A 207 -18.03 12.76 -19.34
N ALA A 208 -16.96 13.41 -19.79
CA ALA A 208 -16.28 13.08 -21.05
C ALA A 208 -17.10 13.27 -22.33
N GLY A 209 -18.06 14.20 -22.33
CA GLY A 209 -18.92 14.47 -23.46
C GLY A 209 -20.21 15.18 -23.05
N PRO A 210 -21.09 15.50 -24.02
CA PRO A 210 -22.37 16.12 -23.72
C PRO A 210 -23.26 15.23 -22.86
N GLU A 211 -23.16 13.90 -23.06
CA GLU A 211 -23.95 12.88 -22.35
C GLU A 211 -23.04 11.79 -21.77
N PHE A 212 -23.55 11.06 -20.78
CA PHE A 212 -22.88 9.88 -20.24
C PHE A 212 -22.85 8.75 -21.29
N GLY A 213 -21.66 8.23 -21.59
CA GLY A 213 -21.50 7.22 -22.64
C GLY A 213 -20.16 6.51 -22.64
N ALA A 214 -19.71 6.08 -23.83
CA ALA A 214 -18.51 5.26 -24.00
C ALA A 214 -17.21 5.95 -23.52
N THR A 215 -17.09 7.23 -23.81
CA THR A 215 -15.94 8.04 -23.37
C THR A 215 -15.91 8.21 -21.85
N THR A 216 -17.08 8.28 -21.20
CA THR A 216 -17.18 8.31 -19.73
C THR A 216 -16.68 7.00 -19.13
N LEU A 217 -17.18 5.86 -19.63
CA LEU A 217 -16.84 4.55 -19.09
C LEU A 217 -15.35 4.24 -19.26
N SER A 218 -14.79 4.46 -20.45
CA SER A 218 -13.36 4.27 -20.70
C SER A 218 -12.49 5.18 -19.84
N ARG A 219 -12.90 6.44 -19.60
CA ARG A 219 -12.21 7.36 -18.69
C ARG A 219 -12.22 6.87 -17.24
N PHE A 220 -13.38 6.44 -16.75
CA PHE A 220 -13.50 5.86 -15.41
C PHE A 220 -12.68 4.58 -15.29
N TYR A 221 -12.62 3.74 -16.32
CA TYR A 221 -11.75 2.56 -16.35
C TYR A 221 -10.28 2.94 -16.25
N SER A 222 -9.78 3.93 -17.02
CA SER A 222 -8.39 4.40 -16.91
C SER A 222 -8.08 5.02 -15.55
N ILE A 223 -9.02 5.79 -14.97
CA ILE A 223 -8.89 6.35 -13.63
C ILE A 223 -8.82 5.21 -12.59
N HIS A 224 -9.68 4.20 -12.75
CA HIS A 224 -9.82 3.11 -11.81
C HIS A 224 -8.64 2.14 -11.84
N MET A 225 -8.20 1.74 -13.02
CA MET A 225 -7.19 0.71 -13.18
C MET A 225 -5.77 1.28 -13.08
N LEU A 226 -5.53 2.49 -13.59
CA LEU A 226 -4.19 3.06 -13.74
C LEU A 226 -3.91 4.22 -12.79
N LEU A 227 -4.67 5.32 -12.92
CA LEU A 227 -4.30 6.60 -12.30
C LEU A 227 -4.36 6.54 -10.78
N ILE A 228 -5.51 6.18 -10.20
CA ILE A 228 -5.69 6.22 -8.75
C ILE A 228 -4.87 5.13 -8.06
N PRO A 229 -4.83 3.84 -8.52
CA PRO A 229 -3.99 2.83 -7.87
C PRO A 229 -2.50 3.20 -7.90
N GLY A 230 -2.02 3.77 -9.00
CA GLY A 230 -0.63 4.26 -9.10
C GLY A 230 -0.32 5.36 -8.07
N LEU A 231 -1.22 6.33 -7.92
CA LEU A 231 -1.10 7.38 -6.91
C LEU A 231 -1.16 6.83 -5.48
N ILE A 232 -2.08 5.89 -5.21
CA ILE A 232 -2.17 5.21 -3.91
C ILE A 232 -0.87 4.47 -3.61
N ALA A 233 -0.33 3.70 -4.56
CA ALA A 233 0.92 2.95 -4.36
C ALA A 233 2.10 3.88 -4.04
N ALA A 234 2.24 4.99 -4.77
CA ALA A 234 3.28 5.99 -4.51
C ALA A 234 3.15 6.62 -3.11
N LEU A 235 1.93 6.98 -2.71
CA LEU A 235 1.66 7.56 -1.40
C LEU A 235 1.79 6.55 -0.26
N ILE A 236 1.46 5.27 -0.46
CA ILE A 236 1.76 4.20 0.50
C ILE A 236 3.27 4.11 0.71
N GLY A 237 4.07 4.17 -0.36
CA GLY A 237 5.53 4.20 -0.27
C GLY A 237 6.04 5.36 0.60
N ALA A 238 5.55 6.58 0.33
CA ALA A 238 5.89 7.77 1.13
C ALA A 238 5.41 7.65 2.59
N HIS A 239 4.21 7.12 2.82
CA HIS A 239 3.63 6.91 4.14
C HIS A 239 4.47 5.92 4.96
N LEU A 240 4.81 4.77 4.38
CA LEU A 240 5.66 3.76 5.03
C LEU A 240 7.07 4.30 5.30
N TYR A 241 7.64 5.09 4.39
CA TYR A 241 8.93 5.75 4.60
C TYR A 241 8.93 6.63 5.85
N LEU A 242 7.92 7.48 6.03
CA LEU A 242 7.80 8.32 7.23
C LEU A 242 7.59 7.50 8.49
N VAL A 243 6.78 6.44 8.43
CA VAL A 243 6.56 5.50 9.54
C VAL A 243 7.86 4.78 9.94
N MET A 244 8.72 4.44 8.98
CA MET A 244 10.04 3.87 9.26
C MET A 244 10.97 4.91 9.90
N LYS A 245 10.99 6.14 9.38
CA LYS A 245 11.87 7.21 9.86
C LYS A 245 11.49 7.69 11.27
N GLN A 246 10.20 7.76 11.58
CA GLN A 246 9.68 8.37 12.81
C GLN A 246 9.26 7.35 13.88
N GLY A 247 9.11 6.08 13.51
CA GLY A 247 8.68 5.01 14.40
C GLY A 247 7.19 5.08 14.77
N THR A 248 6.69 4.03 15.42
CA THR A 248 5.30 3.99 15.92
C THR A 248 5.16 4.60 17.30
N THR A 249 4.05 5.32 17.50
CA THR A 249 3.68 5.87 18.79
C THR A 249 3.44 4.78 19.82
N ALA A 250 3.93 4.98 21.04
CA ALA A 250 3.58 4.14 22.17
C ALA A 250 2.06 4.20 22.44
N PRO A 251 1.46 3.14 23.00
CA PRO A 251 0.06 3.16 23.35
C PRO A 251 -0.27 4.26 24.37
N PRO A 252 -1.45 4.91 24.29
CA PRO A 252 -1.80 6.04 25.13
C PRO A 252 -1.90 5.70 26.63
N TRP A 253 -2.07 4.43 26.98
CA TRP A 253 -2.08 3.96 28.37
C TRP A 253 -0.68 3.74 28.97
N ILE A 254 0.39 3.83 28.17
CA ILE A 254 1.77 3.76 28.67
C ILE A 254 2.26 5.17 28.94
N LYS A 255 2.60 5.45 30.20
CA LYS A 255 3.22 6.72 30.59
C LYS A 255 4.57 6.84 29.88
N ALA A 256 4.82 7.99 29.26
CA ALA A 256 6.13 8.31 28.73
C ALA A 256 7.13 8.29 29.88
N GLU A 257 8.21 7.51 29.76
CA GLU A 257 9.36 7.65 30.64
C GLU A 257 9.82 9.10 30.54
N LYS A 258 9.81 9.83 31.66
CA LYS A 258 10.44 11.15 31.72
C LYS A 258 11.88 10.94 31.29
N LYS A 259 12.31 11.60 30.22
CA LYS A 259 13.73 11.71 29.88
C LYS A 259 14.43 12.14 31.18
N ARG A 260 15.35 11.32 31.69
CA ARG A 260 16.21 11.72 32.81
C ARG A 260 16.91 12.98 32.33
N GLU A 261 16.54 14.12 32.90
CA GLU A 261 17.32 15.34 32.70
C GLU A 261 18.69 15.01 33.29
N LEU A 262 19.70 14.85 32.42
CA LEU A 262 21.09 14.79 32.88
C LEU A 262 21.30 16.11 33.61
N SER A 263 21.53 16.05 34.92
CA SER A 263 21.82 17.25 35.70
C SER A 263 23.12 17.85 35.15
N ARG A 264 23.31 19.16 35.31
CA ARG A 264 24.55 19.86 34.94
C ARG A 264 25.81 19.29 35.60
N GLU A 265 25.68 18.34 36.53
CA GLU A 265 26.79 17.66 37.21
C GLU A 265 27.29 16.44 36.40
N GLU A 266 26.58 16.00 35.36
CA GLU A 266 26.94 14.85 34.50
C GLU A 266 27.51 15.27 33.12
N ILE A 267 27.90 16.55 32.94
CA ILE A 267 28.56 17.10 31.72
C ILE A 267 29.89 17.73 32.12
#